data_AF-A0A9W9HZA2-F1
#
_entry.id   AF-A0A9W9HZA2-F1
#
_cell.length_a   1.000
_cell.length_b   1.000
_cell.length_c   1.000
_cell.angle_alpha   90.00
_cell.angle_beta   90.00
_cell.angle_gamma   90.00
#
_symmetry.space_group_name_H-M   'P 1'
#
loop_
_entity.id
_entity.type
_entity.pdbx_description
1 polymer ?
#
loop_
_entity_poly.entity_id
_entity_poly.type
_entity_poly.pdbx_seq_one_letter_code
_entity_poly.pdbx_strand_id
1 'polypeptide(L)'
;MSNPLPISRRLLIFQEARNPHDSAEVVYLPVNKLGLPICGEGPELPSILKLPLRILKVFTEIFNQPKYKGWAVVAAGPYHDTSEEGKFYAVVLEQMPPQAQGQGQGAMGIMTATP
;
A
#
# COMPACT_ATOMS: atom_id res chain seq x y z
N MET A 1 -12.65 -26.68 -7.34
CA MET A 1 -12.06 -25.51 -8.04
C MET A 1 -12.11 -24.34 -7.08
N SER A 2 -10.99 -24.04 -6.41
CA SER A 2 -10.89 -22.89 -5.50
C SER A 2 -10.90 -21.61 -6.33
N ASN A 3 -11.96 -20.81 -6.22
CA ASN A 3 -12.04 -19.50 -6.85
C ASN A 3 -10.89 -18.65 -6.27
N PRO A 4 -9.97 -18.09 -7.06
CA PRO A 4 -8.96 -17.18 -6.51
C PRO A 4 -9.71 -16.01 -5.86
N LEU A 5 -9.40 -15.73 -4.59
CA LEU A 5 -9.97 -14.60 -3.88
C LEU A 5 -9.70 -13.33 -4.70
N PRO A 6 -10.68 -12.41 -4.84
CA PRO A 6 -10.45 -11.16 -5.56
C PRO A 6 -9.31 -10.41 -4.87
N ILE A 7 -8.23 -10.17 -5.63
CA ILE A 7 -7.09 -9.38 -5.18
C ILE A 7 -7.60 -7.95 -4.95
N SER A 8 -7.64 -7.52 -3.69
CA SER A 8 -8.12 -6.19 -3.32
C SER A 8 -7.04 -5.16 -3.63
N ARG A 9 -7.32 -4.25 -4.57
CA ARG A 9 -6.41 -3.17 -4.97
C ARG A 9 -7.01 -1.81 -4.69
N ARG A 10 -6.17 -0.88 -4.25
CA ARG A 10 -6.54 0.50 -3.93
C ARG A 10 -5.60 1.48 -4.61
N LEU A 11 -6.17 2.52 -5.19
CA LEU A 11 -5.44 3.68 -5.71
C LEU A 11 -5.38 4.76 -4.64
N LEU A 12 -4.19 5.19 -4.26
CA LEU A 12 -3.96 6.37 -3.43
C LEU A 12 -3.32 7.48 -4.27
N ILE A 13 -3.76 8.70 -4.05
CA ILE A 13 -3.25 9.92 -4.66
C ILE A 13 -2.62 10.76 -3.55
N PHE A 14 -1.37 11.14 -3.75
CA PHE A 14 -0.62 12.00 -2.85
C PHE A 14 -0.32 13.31 -3.54
N GLN A 15 -0.56 14.43 -2.86
CA GLN A 15 -0.14 15.75 -3.29
C GLN A 15 1.18 16.12 -2.62
N GLU A 16 2.12 16.62 -3.41
CA GLU A 16 3.34 17.25 -2.93
C GLU A 16 2.98 18.64 -2.35
N ALA A 17 3.23 18.86 -1.06
CA ALA A 17 2.95 20.11 -0.37
C ALA A 17 4.18 20.56 0.44
N ARG A 18 4.26 21.85 0.77
CA ARG A 18 5.28 22.36 1.69
C ARG A 18 4.82 22.17 3.13
N ASN A 19 5.72 21.79 4.02
CA ASN A 19 5.40 21.71 5.44
C ASN A 19 5.11 23.16 5.96
N PRO A 20 3.94 23.41 6.57
CA PRO A 20 3.63 24.73 7.11
C PRO A 20 4.54 25.16 8.26
N HIS A 21 5.21 24.21 8.94
CA HIS A 21 6.16 24.48 10.02
C HIS A 21 7.61 24.60 9.53
N ASP A 22 7.93 24.04 8.36
CA ASP A 22 9.25 24.14 7.73
C ASP A 22 9.10 24.27 6.20
N SER A 23 9.22 25.49 5.69
CA SER A 23 9.07 25.76 4.25
C SER A 23 10.12 25.08 3.35
N ALA A 24 11.23 24.59 3.91
CA ALA A 24 12.24 23.82 3.17
C ALA A 24 11.88 22.34 3.04
N GLU A 25 10.99 21.84 3.91
CA GLU A 25 10.54 20.47 3.92
C GLU A 25 9.32 20.26 2.99
N VAL A 26 9.39 19.21 2.19
CA VAL A 26 8.30 18.81 1.30
C VAL A 26 7.65 17.56 1.89
N VAL A 27 6.35 17.64 2.09
CA VAL A 27 5.50 16.57 2.61
C VAL A 27 4.57 16.04 1.53
N TYR A 28 4.10 14.80 1.70
CA TYR A 28 3.23 14.13 0.74
C TYR A 28 1.92 13.81 1.44
N LEU A 29 0.88 14.54 1.07
CA LEU A 29 -0.41 14.49 1.74
C LEU A 29 -1.36 13.58 0.93
N PRO A 30 -1.95 12.54 1.54
CA PRO A 30 -2.92 11.72 0.85
C PRO A 30 -4.20 12.54 0.59
N VAL A 31 -4.55 12.71 -0.68
CA VAL A 31 -5.78 13.38 -1.11
C VAL A 31 -6.99 12.48 -0.81
N ASN A 32 -6.86 11.18 -1.06
CA ASN A 32 -7.89 10.18 -0.80
C ASN A 32 -7.47 9.19 0.30
N LYS A 33 -7.72 9.54 1.57
CA LYS A 33 -7.27 8.75 2.73
C LYS A 33 -7.71 7.27 2.73
N LEU A 34 -8.87 6.97 2.16
CA LEU A 34 -9.42 5.60 2.09
C LEU A 34 -8.91 4.80 0.87
N GLY A 35 -8.34 5.47 -0.13
CA GLY A 35 -8.04 4.89 -1.43
C GLY A 35 -9.30 4.62 -2.27
N LEU A 36 -9.18 4.80 -3.59
CA LEU A 36 -10.24 4.41 -4.52
C LEU A 36 -10.12 2.92 -4.82
N PRO A 37 -11.19 2.12 -4.70
CA PRO A 37 -11.14 0.71 -5.06
C PRO A 37 -10.87 0.56 -6.56
N ILE A 38 -10.01 -0.39 -6.91
CA ILE A 38 -9.73 -0.71 -8.30
C ILE A 38 -10.46 -2.00 -8.66
N CYS A 39 -11.39 -1.91 -9.61
CA CYS A 39 -12.02 -3.06 -10.27
C CYS A 39 -11.37 -3.25 -11.65
N GLY A 40 -10.86 -4.44 -11.97
CA GLY A 40 -10.14 -4.69 -13.24
C GLY A 40 -8.64 -4.40 -13.15
N GLU A 41 -7.96 -4.21 -14.28
CA GLU A 41 -6.47 -4.14 -14.37
C GLU A 41 -5.85 -2.96 -13.60
N GLY A 42 -6.58 -1.85 -13.44
CA GLY A 42 -6.11 -0.63 -12.79
C GLY A 42 -5.42 0.33 -13.75
N PRO A 43 -5.04 1.54 -13.28
CA PRO A 43 -4.33 2.51 -14.11
C PRO A 43 -2.92 2.01 -14.44
N GLU A 44 -2.49 2.18 -15.69
CA GLU A 44 -1.10 1.95 -16.07
C GLU A 44 -0.21 3.01 -15.44
N LEU A 45 0.52 2.61 -14.41
CA LEU A 45 1.52 3.46 -13.75
C LEU A 45 2.92 2.92 -14.03
N PRO A 46 3.93 3.80 -14.11
CA PRO A 46 5.31 3.36 -14.16
C PRO A 46 5.66 2.55 -12.91
N SER A 47 6.71 1.74 -13.02
CA SER A 47 7.28 1.06 -11.85
C SER A 47 7.70 2.10 -10.81
N ILE A 48 7.39 1.83 -9.55
CA ILE A 48 7.80 2.65 -8.40
C ILE A 48 9.31 2.96 -8.43
N LEU A 49 10.13 2.03 -8.94
CA LEU A 49 11.58 2.17 -9.04
C LEU A 49 12.03 3.29 -10.01
N LYS A 50 11.13 3.78 -10.88
CA LYS A 50 11.39 4.92 -11.76
C LYS A 50 11.19 6.26 -11.05
N LEU A 51 10.66 6.27 -9.83
CA LEU A 51 10.50 7.50 -9.04
C LEU A 51 11.86 7.96 -8.48
N PRO A 52 12.06 9.28 -8.29
CA PRO A 52 13.24 9.81 -7.62
C PRO A 52 13.41 9.22 -6.21
N LEU A 53 14.66 8.99 -5.78
CA LEU A 53 14.99 8.42 -4.47
C LEU A 53 14.32 9.15 -3.30
N ARG A 54 14.16 10.47 -3.40
CA ARG A 54 13.45 11.28 -2.40
C ARG A 54 12.01 10.79 -2.21
N ILE A 55 11.31 10.48 -3.29
CA ILE A 55 9.91 10.02 -3.26
C ILE A 55 9.85 8.60 -2.69
N LEU A 56 10.77 7.73 -3.13
CA LEU A 56 10.88 6.37 -2.63
C LEU A 56 11.01 6.34 -1.10
N LYS A 57 11.92 7.17 -0.55
CA LYS A 57 12.11 7.28 0.89
C LYS A 57 10.82 7.67 1.63
N VAL A 58 10.14 8.72 1.15
CA VAL A 58 8.88 9.18 1.77
C VAL A 58 7.81 8.10 1.69
N PHE A 59 7.63 7.45 0.55
CA PHE A 59 6.64 6.40 0.41
C PHE A 59 6.95 5.20 1.32
N THR A 60 8.23 4.81 1.45
CA THR A 60 8.64 3.81 2.44
C THR A 60 8.22 4.21 3.86
N GLU A 61 8.46 5.45 4.27
CA GLU A 61 8.07 5.94 5.59
C GLU A 61 6.53 5.96 5.79
N ILE A 62 5.78 6.39 4.77
CA ILE A 62 4.32 6.41 4.80
C ILE A 62 3.75 4.98 4.90
N PHE A 63 4.21 4.06 4.05
CA PHE A 63 3.67 2.70 3.97
C PHE A 63 4.17 1.75 5.07
N ASN A 64 5.18 2.16 5.84
CA ASN A 64 5.56 1.46 7.08
C ASN A 64 4.59 1.71 8.25
N GLN A 65 3.63 2.64 8.13
CA GLN A 65 2.66 2.90 9.18
C GLN A 65 1.71 1.70 9.40
N PRO A 66 1.27 1.42 10.64
CA PRO A 66 0.42 0.27 10.96
C PRO A 66 -0.86 0.15 10.11
N LYS A 67 -1.41 1.28 9.66
CA LYS A 67 -2.61 1.33 8.81
C LYS A 67 -2.45 0.68 7.44
N TYR A 68 -1.21 0.53 6.96
CA TYR A 68 -0.89 -0.13 5.68
C TYR A 68 -0.33 -1.54 5.86
N LYS A 69 -0.35 -2.08 7.09
CA LYS A 69 0.06 -3.47 7.34
C LYS A 69 -0.74 -4.43 6.46
N GLY A 70 -0.05 -5.33 5.76
CA GLY A 70 -0.67 -6.27 4.83
C GLY A 70 -0.99 -5.67 3.45
N TRP A 71 -0.53 -4.46 3.14
CA TRP A 71 -0.61 -3.88 1.80
C TRP A 71 0.79 -3.73 1.21
N ALA A 72 0.93 -4.04 -0.09
CA ALA A 72 2.15 -3.87 -0.86
C ALA A 72 1.97 -2.76 -1.90
N VAL A 73 2.99 -1.94 -2.12
CA VAL A 73 2.99 -1.02 -3.27
C VAL A 73 3.39 -1.81 -4.52
N VAL A 74 2.52 -1.85 -5.52
CA VAL A 74 2.78 -2.59 -6.78
C VAL A 74 3.11 -1.67 -7.96
N ALA A 75 2.60 -0.44 -7.94
CA ALA A 75 2.93 0.57 -8.94
C ALA A 75 2.83 1.97 -8.34
N ALA A 76 3.64 2.90 -8.84
CA ALA A 76 3.54 4.30 -8.45
C ALA A 76 4.14 5.22 -9.51
N GLY A 77 3.52 6.37 -9.72
CA GLY A 77 3.95 7.31 -10.75
C GLY A 77 3.47 8.73 -10.51
N PRO A 78 4.04 9.72 -11.22
CA PRO A 78 3.45 11.04 -11.31
C PRO A 78 2.01 10.92 -11.82
N TYR A 79 1.10 11.65 -11.19
CA TYR A 79 -0.28 11.78 -11.59
C TYR A 79 -0.52 13.23 -11.98
N HIS A 80 -1.07 13.45 -13.16
CA HIS A 80 -1.42 14.78 -13.63
C HIS A 80 -2.94 14.88 -13.66
N ASP A 81 -3.51 15.61 -12.70
CA ASP A 81 -4.90 16.02 -12.77
C ASP A 81 -4.96 17.34 -13.54
N THR A 82 -5.67 17.37 -14.67
CA THR A 82 -5.85 18.59 -15.47
C THR A 82 -6.74 19.62 -14.78
N SER A 83 -7.40 19.23 -13.69
CA SER A 83 -8.40 20.04 -12.98
C SER A 83 -7.82 20.77 -11.76
N GLU A 84 -6.64 20.36 -11.29
CA GLU A 84 -6.02 20.91 -10.07
C GLU A 84 -4.56 21.32 -10.30
N GLU A 85 -4.19 22.51 -9.80
CA GLU A 85 -2.79 22.94 -9.78
C GLU A 85 -2.04 22.18 -8.69
N GLY A 86 -0.93 21.53 -9.07
CA GLY A 86 -0.07 20.85 -8.12
C GLY A 86 0.70 19.69 -8.72
N LYS A 87 1.54 19.08 -7.89
CA LYS A 87 2.30 17.89 -8.25
C LYS A 87 1.76 16.71 -7.46
N PHE A 88 1.19 15.74 -8.18
CA PHE A 88 0.55 14.59 -7.58
C PHE A 88 1.26 13.30 -7.96
N TYR A 89 1.05 12.28 -7.14
CA TYR A 89 1.57 10.94 -7.34
C TYR A 89 0.46 9.93 -7.08
N ALA A 90 0.27 9.03 -8.02
CA ALA A 90 -0.60 7.88 -7.86
C ALA A 90 0.21 6.69 -7.34
N VAL A 91 -0.36 5.95 -6.41
CA VAL A 91 0.21 4.73 -5.83
C VAL A 91 -0.85 3.66 -5.79
N VAL A 92 -0.57 2.51 -6.40
CA VAL A 92 -1.43 1.33 -6.34
C VAL A 92 -0.94 0.42 -5.23
N LEU A 93 -1.84 0.16 -4.28
CA LEU A 93 -1.65 -0.82 -3.23
C LEU A 93 -2.41 -2.11 -3.55
N GLU A 94 -1.78 -3.22 -3.22
CA GLU A 94 -2.37 -4.55 -3.30
C GLU A 94 -2.39 -5.20 -1.91
N GLN A 95 -3.54 -5.74 -1.52
CA GLN A 95 -3.65 -6.47 -0.26
C GLN A 95 -2.92 -7.81 -0.38
N MET A 96 -1.88 -7.98 0.42
CA MET A 96 -1.17 -9.25 0.50
C MET A 96 -2.12 -10.29 1.11
N PRO A 97 -2.10 -11.54 0.61
CA PRO A 97 -2.76 -12.64 1.28
C PRO A 97 -2.32 -12.66 2.75
N PRO A 98 -3.19 -13.02 3.70
CA PRO A 98 -2.74 -13.27 5.06
C PRO A 98 -1.66 -14.34 4.97
N GLN A 99 -0.40 -13.97 5.20
CA GLN A 99 0.65 -14.94 5.44
C GLN A 99 0.14 -15.77 6.60
N ALA A 100 -0.12 -17.05 6.36
CA ALA A 100 -0.44 -18.00 7.39
C ALA A 100 0.67 -17.89 8.44
N GLN A 101 0.36 -17.26 9.57
CA GLN A 101 1.20 -17.33 10.77
C GLN A 101 1.44 -18.82 11.00
N GLY A 102 2.72 -19.17 11.13
CA GLY A 102 3.23 -20.53 11.02
C GLY A 102 2.31 -21.62 11.56
N GLN A 103 2.04 -22.62 10.71
CA GLN A 103 1.79 -23.99 11.15
C GLN A 103 3.05 -24.51 11.88
N GLY A 104 3.20 -24.10 13.14
CA GLY A 104 4.03 -24.77 14.12
C GLY A 104 3.21 -25.87 14.79
N GLN A 105 3.41 -27.09 14.29
CA GLN A 105 3.21 -28.41 14.90
C GLN A 105 2.74 -28.45 16.38
N GLY A 106 1.73 -29.28 16.65
CA GLY A 106 1.44 -29.73 18.03
C GLY A 106 0.00 -30.11 18.38
N ALA A 107 -0.89 -30.41 17.43
CA ALA A 107 -2.16 -31.07 17.75
C ALA A 107 -1.96 -32.60 17.74
N MET A 108 -1.61 -33.17 18.89
CA MET A 108 -1.87 -34.59 19.16
C MET A 108 -2.48 -34.71 20.56
N GLY A 109 -3.79 -34.93 20.57
CA GLY A 109 -4.53 -35.21 21.77
C GLY A 109 -4.32 -36.64 22.28
N ILE A 110 -4.91 -36.87 23.44
CA ILE A 110 -5.35 -38.15 24.02
C ILE A 110 -4.29 -39.21 24.32
N MET A 111 -3.86 -39.29 25.58
CA MET A 111 -3.74 -40.58 26.29
C MET A 111 -4.05 -40.38 27.77
N THR A 112 -5.27 -40.73 28.16
CA THR A 112 -5.61 -41.14 29.54
C THR A 112 -4.85 -42.42 29.86
N ALA A 113 -4.15 -42.46 30.99
CA ALA A 113 -3.63 -43.72 31.54
C ALA A 113 -3.70 -43.67 33.07
N THR A 114 -4.63 -44.44 33.62
CA THR A 114 -4.60 -44.97 34.99
C THR A 114 -4.38 -46.49 34.86
N PRO A 115 -3.51 -47.07 35.66
CA PRO A 115 -3.95 -48.17 36.52
C PRO A 115 -3.68 -47.92 38.00
#